data_AF-A0A957N6J3-F1
#
_entry.id   AF-A0A957N6J3-F1
#
_cell.length_a   1.000
_cell.length_b   1.000
_cell.length_c   1.000
_cell.angle_alpha   90.00
_cell.angle_beta   90.00
_cell.angle_gamma   90.00
#
_symmetry.space_group_name_H-M   'P 1'
#
loop_
_entity.id
_entity.type
_entity.pdbx_description
1 polymer ?
#
loop_
_entity_poly.entity_id
_entity_poly.type
_entity_poly.pdbx_seq_one_letter_code
_entity_poly.pdbx_strand_id
1 'polypeptide(L)'
;MSRYRALLLAQAILVTYPALMVSQIADANADTRLPTGQYITPLTQSGAIQQLLNPHLSDYPDFVAGGAVISRLSPDGTTLAVLCAGQNNLYKPDGSFDFSNQYVFLYDVSGVNKQQPKLIKVIKQANAHVGLVWTPDGSTFYATGGKDDAVYVYSKDGDLLNTIALGHSKGVGLSVLPNAGGLAILAGFMEFLPTVGPGIGIAISTTIAFFRGSTWAFFNNDITFALIVFVVANAITWLESAYLIPRLVGSRVRLHPAVTFVGVISGAIVFGLMGVLLATPVIASTRILLVYVFNKLTDREPFEMEGAPASTVRIRGLIGGRKIDGIIFDLDGTLTRIDFGAEAWVVQKTQWLDLLVNEERRRRATRIGMIRLESTVNFAINQLWRFEKYDTLRRLQPVFDHIRGYPSGPDLALQPGVEDTLRYLSAQYKLALITTRERETVEEFLVRACLDQDIFIAVIAREDVRNLVPNSEALMLAAQIMETEPIQTLIVSDGDPILRSGSATGMATAGVLSGLDREKDLASADLVLGTTAELTEWL
;
A
#
# COMPACT_ATOMS: atom_id res chain seq x y z
N MET A 1 -35.37 39.09 4.49
CA MET A 1 -34.54 39.80 3.47
C MET A 1 -33.11 40.12 3.92
N SER A 2 -32.75 40.14 5.21
CA SER A 2 -31.41 40.59 5.66
C SER A 2 -30.27 39.57 5.50
N ARG A 3 -30.53 38.26 5.61
CA ARG A 3 -29.48 37.22 5.49
C ARG A 3 -28.96 37.01 4.07
N TYR A 4 -29.82 37.18 3.06
CA TYR A 4 -29.41 37.10 1.64
C TYR A 4 -28.57 38.31 1.21
N ARG A 5 -28.82 39.50 1.77
CA ARG A 5 -28.00 40.70 1.50
C ARG A 5 -26.62 40.60 2.11
N ALA A 6 -26.47 39.98 3.29
CA ALA A 6 -25.15 39.74 3.90
C ALA A 6 -24.31 38.74 3.09
N LEU A 7 -24.93 37.69 2.54
CA LEU A 7 -24.26 36.70 1.69
C LEU A 7 -23.86 37.27 0.32
N LEU A 8 -24.70 38.12 -0.28
CA LEU A 8 -24.38 38.85 -1.50
C LEU A 8 -23.28 39.91 -1.28
N LEU A 9 -23.25 40.59 -0.12
CA LEU A 9 -22.16 41.51 0.22
C LEU A 9 -20.84 40.76 0.46
N ALA A 10 -20.87 39.61 1.14
CA ALA A 10 -19.69 38.79 1.37
C ALA A 10 -19.14 38.19 0.06
N GLN A 11 -20.02 37.79 -0.86
CA GLN A 11 -19.62 37.34 -2.20
C GLN A 11 -19.10 38.49 -3.07
N ALA A 12 -19.69 39.70 -2.99
CA ALA A 12 -19.16 40.88 -3.68
C ALA A 12 -17.77 41.25 -3.16
N ILE A 13 -17.54 41.21 -1.84
CA ILE A 13 -16.24 41.47 -1.22
C ILE A 13 -15.19 40.43 -1.64
N LEU A 14 -15.55 39.13 -1.70
CA LEU A 14 -14.65 38.06 -2.17
C LEU A 14 -14.29 38.17 -3.66
N VAL A 15 -15.16 38.77 -4.48
CA VAL A 15 -14.91 38.98 -5.92
C VAL A 15 -14.16 40.29 -6.20
N THR A 16 -14.30 41.32 -5.35
CA THR A 16 -13.55 42.58 -5.49
C THR A 16 -12.16 42.58 -4.86
N TYR A 17 -11.88 41.72 -3.87
CA TYR A 17 -10.57 41.65 -3.22
C TYR A 17 -9.41 41.23 -4.16
N PRO A 18 -9.61 40.26 -5.09
CA PRO A 18 -8.62 39.96 -6.12
C PRO A 18 -8.48 41.08 -7.16
N ALA A 19 -9.56 41.82 -7.46
CA ALA A 19 -9.55 42.89 -8.45
C ALA A 19 -8.79 44.14 -7.97
N LEU A 20 -8.80 44.43 -6.67
CA LEU A 20 -7.96 45.49 -6.09
C LEU A 20 -6.48 45.09 -5.98
N MET A 21 -6.16 43.81 -5.77
CA MET A 21 -4.77 43.33 -5.80
C MET A 21 -4.16 43.31 -7.21
N VAL A 22 -4.98 43.14 -8.25
CA VAL A 22 -4.53 43.28 -9.65
C VAL A 22 -4.20 44.74 -10.00
N SER A 23 -4.82 45.73 -9.32
CA SER A 23 -4.48 47.15 -9.52
C SER A 23 -3.19 47.61 -8.83
N GLN A 24 -2.63 46.82 -7.91
CA GLN A 24 -1.33 47.10 -7.27
C GLN A 24 -0.14 46.39 -7.93
N ILE A 25 -0.36 45.61 -9.00
CA ILE A 25 0.70 45.11 -9.89
C ILE A 25 0.92 46.09 -11.06
N ALA A 26 0.47 47.33 -10.92
CA ALA A 26 0.64 48.39 -11.91
C ALA A 26 1.91 49.26 -11.67
N ASP A 27 2.88 48.78 -10.88
CA ASP A 27 4.26 49.28 -10.94
C ASP A 27 5.13 48.34 -11.80
N ALA A 28 4.74 48.22 -13.08
CA ALA A 28 5.44 47.43 -14.10
C ALA A 28 6.72 48.12 -14.62
N ASN A 29 7.46 48.81 -13.75
CA ASN A 29 8.71 49.51 -14.08
C ASN A 29 9.93 49.03 -13.28
N ALA A 30 9.82 47.96 -12.49
CA ALA A 30 10.93 47.44 -11.70
C ALA A 30 11.72 46.38 -12.49
N ASP A 31 12.78 46.83 -13.17
CA ASP A 31 13.81 45.96 -13.75
C ASP A 31 14.33 44.97 -12.70
N THR A 32 14.02 43.69 -12.83
CA THR A 32 14.46 42.68 -11.83
C THR A 32 15.84 42.15 -12.21
N ARG A 33 16.86 42.51 -11.43
CA ARG A 33 18.24 42.07 -11.66
C ARG A 33 18.46 40.64 -11.16
N LEU A 34 18.85 39.75 -12.07
CA LEU A 34 19.23 38.38 -11.77
C LEU A 34 20.63 38.31 -11.13
N PRO A 35 20.94 37.22 -10.37
CA PRO A 35 22.28 36.95 -9.86
C PRO A 35 23.37 36.89 -10.95
N THR A 36 22.99 36.67 -12.21
CA THR A 36 23.86 36.72 -13.39
C THR A 36 24.25 38.13 -13.82
N GLY A 37 23.66 39.16 -13.22
CA GLY A 37 23.85 40.57 -13.58
C GLY A 37 22.92 41.08 -14.68
N GLN A 38 22.07 40.23 -15.27
CA GLN A 38 21.09 40.58 -16.31
C GLN A 38 19.77 41.09 -15.70
N TYR A 39 18.97 41.85 -16.45
CA TYR A 39 17.65 42.33 -16.00
C TYR A 39 16.52 41.60 -16.74
N ILE A 40 15.47 41.21 -16.02
CA ILE A 40 14.19 40.77 -16.60
C ILE A 40 13.26 41.99 -16.62
N THR A 41 12.85 42.42 -17.82
CA THR A 41 11.79 43.41 -18.02
C THR A 41 10.62 42.77 -18.77
N PRO A 42 9.36 42.96 -18.32
CA PRO A 42 8.18 42.47 -19.03
C PRO A 42 7.82 43.29 -20.28
N LEU A 43 8.49 44.42 -20.52
CA LEU A 43 8.36 45.28 -21.71
C LEU A 43 9.72 45.38 -22.43
N THR A 44 9.72 45.49 -23.76
CA THR A 44 10.96 45.81 -24.51
C THR A 44 11.53 47.12 -23.96
N GLN A 45 12.82 47.14 -23.59
CA GLN A 45 13.47 48.35 -23.08
C GLN A 45 13.19 49.55 -24.00
N SER A 46 12.97 50.74 -23.43
CA SER A 46 12.74 51.95 -24.22
C SER A 46 13.95 52.20 -25.14
N GLY A 47 13.71 52.20 -26.46
CA GLY A 47 14.77 52.29 -27.48
C GLY A 47 15.33 50.94 -27.97
N ALA A 48 14.82 49.79 -27.49
CA ALA A 48 15.18 48.49 -28.03
C ALA A 48 14.61 48.29 -29.44
N ILE A 49 15.44 47.79 -30.35
CA ILE A 49 15.04 47.45 -31.72
C ILE A 49 14.71 45.97 -31.78
N GLN A 50 13.51 45.65 -32.28
CA GLN A 50 13.15 44.28 -32.60
C GLN A 50 13.56 43.99 -34.04
N GLN A 51 14.44 43.01 -34.23
CA GLN A 51 14.89 42.55 -35.53
C GLN A 51 14.71 41.04 -35.62
N LEU A 52 14.02 40.59 -36.67
CA LEU A 52 13.82 39.18 -36.93
C LEU A 52 15.10 38.57 -37.48
N LEU A 53 15.47 37.38 -37.00
CA LEU A 53 16.64 36.63 -37.45
C LEU A 53 16.32 35.91 -38.77
N ASN A 54 16.14 36.68 -39.85
CA ASN A 54 15.82 36.14 -41.17
C ASN A 54 17.12 35.86 -41.95
N PRO A 55 17.41 34.59 -42.32
CA PRO A 55 18.59 34.24 -43.11
C PRO A 55 18.49 34.64 -44.60
N HIS A 56 17.34 35.18 -45.04
CA HIS A 56 17.03 35.59 -46.41
C HIS A 56 17.24 34.49 -47.45
N LEU A 57 16.70 33.30 -47.17
CA LEU A 57 16.73 32.18 -48.12
C LEU A 57 15.84 32.50 -49.32
N SER A 58 16.34 32.29 -50.54
CA SER A 58 15.60 32.55 -51.79
C SER A 58 14.25 31.84 -51.83
N ASP A 59 14.22 30.60 -51.32
CA ASP A 59 13.05 29.73 -51.39
C ASP A 59 12.10 29.93 -50.19
N TYR A 60 12.54 30.69 -49.17
CA TYR A 60 11.81 30.95 -47.93
C TYR A 60 12.00 32.40 -47.47
N PRO A 61 11.45 33.39 -48.20
CA PRO A 61 11.71 34.81 -47.94
C PRO A 61 11.20 35.30 -46.58
N ASP A 62 10.11 34.71 -46.08
CA ASP A 62 9.49 35.09 -44.80
C ASP A 62 9.99 34.26 -43.61
N PHE A 63 10.96 33.38 -43.82
CA PHE A 63 11.44 32.50 -42.76
C PHE A 63 12.24 33.27 -41.70
N VAL A 64 11.90 33.04 -40.43
CA VAL A 64 12.61 33.59 -39.28
C VAL A 64 13.22 32.45 -38.48
N ALA A 65 14.55 32.47 -38.32
CA ALA A 65 15.24 31.49 -37.50
C ALA A 65 14.86 31.66 -36.03
N GLY A 66 14.34 30.59 -35.43
CA GLY A 66 14.14 30.48 -34.00
C GLY A 66 15.38 29.94 -33.28
N GLY A 67 15.29 29.88 -31.96
CA GLY A 67 16.30 29.24 -31.13
C GLY A 67 17.61 30.01 -31.01
N ALA A 68 17.56 31.35 -30.96
CA ALA A 68 18.71 32.16 -30.56
C ALA A 68 19.10 31.81 -29.12
N VAL A 69 20.18 31.05 -28.95
CA VAL A 69 20.59 30.51 -27.64
C VAL A 69 21.66 31.37 -26.98
N ILE A 70 22.45 32.08 -27.78
CA ILE A 70 23.55 32.91 -27.27
C ILE A 70 23.88 34.02 -28.26
N SER A 71 24.22 35.20 -27.73
CA SER A 71 24.82 36.30 -28.47
C SER A 71 26.09 36.78 -27.79
N ARG A 72 27.05 37.24 -28.59
CA ARG A 72 28.34 37.78 -28.12
C ARG A 72 28.75 38.97 -28.96
N LEU A 73 28.98 40.09 -28.29
CA LEU A 73 29.60 41.27 -28.85
C LEU A 73 31.12 41.06 -28.94
N SER A 74 31.73 41.47 -30.05
CA SER A 74 33.18 41.47 -30.22
C SER A 74 33.84 42.40 -29.19
N PRO A 75 35.09 42.15 -28.77
CA PRO A 75 35.77 42.97 -27.75
C PRO A 75 35.89 44.46 -28.10
N ASP A 76 35.98 44.79 -29.38
CA ASP A 76 36.00 46.16 -29.90
C ASP A 76 34.61 46.82 -29.96
N GLY A 77 33.55 46.08 -29.64
CA GLY A 77 32.18 46.57 -29.59
C GLY A 77 31.53 46.83 -30.95
N THR A 78 32.13 46.36 -32.05
CA THR A 78 31.64 46.66 -33.42
C THR A 78 30.75 45.58 -34.00
N THR A 79 30.91 44.32 -33.60
CA THR A 79 30.29 43.18 -34.28
C THR A 79 29.57 42.28 -33.29
N LEU A 80 28.27 42.09 -33.49
CA LEU A 80 27.45 41.22 -32.67
C LEU A 80 27.22 39.90 -33.41
N ALA A 81 27.71 38.80 -32.85
CA ALA A 81 27.40 37.46 -33.30
C ALA A 81 26.21 36.89 -32.51
N VAL A 82 25.22 36.33 -33.19
CA VAL A 82 24.05 35.67 -32.61
C VAL A 82 23.97 34.25 -33.16
N LEU A 83 24.05 33.26 -32.27
CA LEU A 83 24.01 31.85 -32.65
C LEU A 83 22.64 31.25 -32.34
N CYS A 84 22.05 30.64 -33.37
CA CYS A 84 20.80 29.90 -33.28
C CYS A 84 21.07 28.40 -33.22
N ALA A 85 20.81 27.78 -32.07
CA ALA A 85 20.88 26.34 -31.88
C ALA A 85 19.47 25.80 -31.60
N GLY A 86 18.71 25.58 -32.66
CA GLY A 86 17.36 25.06 -32.62
C GLY A 86 17.00 24.40 -33.95
N GLN A 87 16.07 23.45 -33.93
CA GLN A 87 15.59 22.80 -35.14
C GLN A 87 14.51 23.66 -35.80
N ASN A 88 14.92 24.37 -36.84
CA ASN A 88 14.15 25.23 -37.72
C ASN A 88 13.76 24.50 -39.03
N ASN A 89 12.75 23.64 -38.99
CA ASN A 89 12.26 22.99 -40.19
C ASN A 89 11.65 24.02 -41.15
N LEU A 90 12.02 23.95 -42.43
CA LEU A 90 11.52 24.86 -43.46
C LEU A 90 10.32 24.21 -44.14
N TYR A 91 9.12 24.72 -43.91
CA TYR A 91 7.89 24.15 -44.47
C TYR A 91 7.54 24.80 -45.79
N LYS A 92 7.28 23.98 -46.82
CA LYS A 92 6.75 24.42 -48.11
C LYS A 92 5.21 24.53 -48.03
N PRO A 93 4.57 25.33 -48.91
CA PRO A 93 3.11 25.47 -48.94
C PRO A 93 2.35 24.15 -49.16
N ASP A 94 3.00 23.14 -49.75
CA ASP A 94 2.44 21.80 -49.98
C ASP A 94 2.51 20.87 -48.75
N GLY A 95 3.04 21.34 -47.62
CA GLY A 95 3.19 20.59 -46.38
C GLY A 95 4.46 19.71 -46.31
N SER A 96 5.24 19.63 -47.38
CA SER A 96 6.59 19.04 -47.31
C SER A 96 7.55 19.98 -46.57
N PHE A 97 8.65 19.46 -46.03
CA PHE A 97 9.64 20.28 -45.34
C PHE A 97 11.06 19.91 -45.72
N ASP A 98 11.95 20.90 -45.76
CA ASP A 98 13.38 20.70 -45.87
C ASP A 98 13.99 20.66 -44.46
N PHE A 99 14.90 19.70 -44.22
CA PHE A 99 15.54 19.54 -42.93
C PHE A 99 16.31 20.81 -42.53
N SER A 100 16.05 21.25 -41.30
CA SER A 100 16.56 22.48 -40.71
C SER A 100 18.08 22.64 -40.79
N ASN A 101 18.49 23.88 -41.01
CA ASN A 101 19.84 24.34 -40.68
C ASN A 101 19.82 25.23 -39.43
N GLN A 102 20.99 25.40 -38.83
CA GLN A 102 21.23 26.35 -37.77
C GLN A 102 22.13 27.45 -38.30
N TYR A 103 22.08 28.61 -37.66
CA TYR A 103 22.65 29.83 -38.23
C TYR A 103 23.43 30.63 -37.19
N VAL A 104 24.52 31.24 -37.63
CA VAL A 104 25.17 32.34 -36.91
C VAL A 104 24.92 33.62 -37.72
N PHE A 105 24.28 34.60 -37.08
CA PHE A 105 24.07 35.92 -37.66
C PHE A 105 25.15 36.86 -37.16
N LEU A 106 25.78 37.60 -38.08
CA LEU A 106 26.74 38.64 -37.76
C LEU A 106 26.12 40.00 -38.05
N TYR A 107 26.07 40.87 -37.06
CA TYR A 107 25.55 42.23 -37.18
C TYR A 107 26.66 43.25 -36.93
N ASP A 108 26.69 44.31 -37.73
CA ASP A 108 27.45 45.52 -37.43
C ASP A 108 26.62 46.38 -36.49
N VAL A 109 27.21 46.68 -35.34
CA VAL A 109 26.63 47.51 -34.28
C VAL A 109 27.55 48.69 -33.94
N SER A 110 28.42 49.09 -34.87
CA SER A 110 29.32 50.23 -34.73
C SER A 110 28.66 51.55 -35.18
N GLY A 111 29.14 52.68 -34.64
CA GLY A 111 28.73 54.02 -35.09
C GLY A 111 27.22 54.22 -35.20
N VAL A 112 26.75 54.55 -36.40
CA VAL A 112 25.32 54.76 -36.73
C VAL A 112 24.47 53.48 -36.60
N ASN A 113 25.09 52.31 -36.73
CA ASN A 113 24.42 51.00 -36.65
C ASN A 113 24.16 50.56 -35.19
N LYS A 114 24.59 51.33 -34.18
CA LYS A 114 24.26 51.08 -32.76
C LYS A 114 22.76 51.10 -32.49
N GLN A 115 22.02 51.96 -33.18
CA GLN A 115 20.56 52.10 -33.05
C GLN A 115 19.79 51.27 -34.08
N GLN A 116 20.45 50.60 -35.01
CA GLN A 116 19.83 49.70 -35.96
C GLN A 116 20.88 48.71 -36.47
N PRO A 117 21.05 47.55 -35.79
CA PRO A 117 22.06 46.57 -36.17
C PRO A 117 21.93 46.16 -37.64
N LYS A 118 23.02 46.35 -38.39
CA LYS A 118 23.04 46.02 -39.81
C LYS A 118 23.51 44.58 -39.98
N LEU A 119 22.68 43.72 -40.56
CA LEU A 119 23.09 42.35 -40.86
C LEU A 119 24.26 42.36 -41.86
N ILE A 120 25.39 41.78 -41.46
CA ILE A 120 26.60 41.64 -42.29
C ILE A 120 26.53 40.32 -43.06
N LYS A 121 26.33 39.22 -42.34
CA LYS A 121 26.42 37.87 -42.90
C LYS A 121 25.61 36.88 -42.08
N VAL A 122 25.15 35.84 -42.77
CA VAL A 122 24.49 34.68 -42.17
C VAL A 122 25.30 33.45 -42.51
N ILE A 123 25.79 32.76 -41.49
CA ILE A 123 26.58 31.54 -41.63
C ILE A 123 25.68 30.36 -41.35
N LYS A 124 25.65 29.40 -42.26
CA LYS A 124 24.96 28.13 -42.08
C LYS A 124 25.89 27.13 -41.39
N GLN A 125 25.54 26.73 -40.18
CA GLN A 125 26.27 25.73 -39.39
C GLN A 125 25.32 24.60 -39.01
N ALA A 126 25.29 23.52 -39.79
CA ALA A 126 24.49 22.35 -39.45
C ALA A 126 25.08 21.69 -38.19
N ASN A 127 24.36 21.68 -37.07
CA ASN A 127 24.74 21.13 -35.75
C ASN A 127 25.43 22.09 -34.75
N ALA A 128 25.22 23.39 -34.86
CA ALA A 128 25.52 24.34 -33.80
C ALA A 128 24.91 23.99 -32.42
N HIS A 129 25.65 24.36 -31.37
CA HIS A 129 25.27 24.20 -29.96
C HIS A 129 25.46 25.53 -29.20
N VAL A 130 25.33 25.54 -27.87
CA VAL A 130 25.21 26.79 -27.08
C VAL A 130 26.51 27.60 -26.91
N GLY A 131 27.64 27.16 -27.44
CA GLY A 131 28.93 27.81 -27.25
C GLY A 131 29.24 28.82 -28.35
N LEU A 132 29.47 30.07 -27.97
CA LEU A 132 29.93 31.16 -28.84
C LEU A 132 30.88 32.07 -28.06
N VAL A 133 32.08 32.34 -28.59
CA VAL A 133 33.06 33.23 -27.95
C VAL A 133 33.98 33.89 -28.97
N TRP A 134 34.33 35.16 -28.74
CA TRP A 134 35.32 35.89 -29.54
C TRP A 134 36.73 35.70 -28.97
N THR A 135 37.75 35.71 -29.82
CA THR A 135 39.13 35.87 -29.35
C THR A 135 39.33 37.24 -28.71
N PRO A 136 40.27 37.42 -27.76
CA PRO A 136 40.51 38.71 -27.10
C PRO A 136 40.87 39.85 -28.06
N ASP A 137 41.50 39.55 -29.20
CA ASP A 137 41.85 40.50 -30.25
C ASP A 137 40.67 40.81 -31.20
N GLY A 138 39.53 40.10 -31.06
CA GLY A 138 38.32 40.30 -31.85
C GLY A 138 38.42 39.89 -33.33
N SER A 139 39.52 39.27 -33.74
CA SER A 139 39.76 38.88 -35.14
C SER A 139 39.01 37.63 -35.57
N THR A 140 38.69 36.75 -34.62
CA THR A 140 38.01 35.46 -34.85
C THR A 140 37.00 35.15 -33.76
N PHE A 141 36.07 34.25 -34.05
CA PHE A 141 35.16 33.69 -33.06
C PHE A 141 35.01 32.18 -33.21
N TYR A 142 34.73 31.53 -32.09
CA TYR A 142 34.52 30.10 -31.99
C TYR A 142 33.04 29.80 -31.76
N ALA A 143 32.49 28.85 -32.49
CA ALA A 143 31.15 28.32 -32.29
C ALA A 143 31.18 26.79 -32.14
N THR A 144 30.42 26.24 -31.19
CA THR A 144 30.47 24.79 -30.90
C THR A 144 29.52 24.00 -31.81
N GLY A 145 30.00 22.84 -32.29
CA GLY A 145 29.26 21.86 -33.09
C GLY A 145 28.89 20.64 -32.26
N GLY A 146 27.68 20.62 -31.70
CA GLY A 146 27.29 19.63 -30.68
C GLY A 146 27.33 18.18 -31.17
N LYS A 147 26.68 17.89 -32.31
CA LYS A 147 26.72 16.53 -32.91
C LYS A 147 28.05 16.24 -33.59
N ASP A 148 28.70 17.28 -34.12
CA ASP A 148 29.95 17.13 -34.89
C ASP A 148 31.17 16.91 -33.99
N ASP A 149 30.99 17.05 -32.68
CA ASP A 149 32.05 16.92 -31.69
C ASP A 149 33.25 17.82 -32.00
N ALA A 150 32.94 19.07 -32.39
CA ALA A 150 33.93 20.00 -32.91
C ALA A 150 33.66 21.44 -32.47
N VAL A 151 34.69 22.27 -32.57
CA VAL A 151 34.60 23.72 -32.45
C VAL A 151 34.99 24.35 -33.78
N TYR A 152 34.06 25.11 -34.36
CA TYR A 152 34.26 25.84 -35.60
C TYR A 152 34.90 27.18 -35.31
N VAL A 153 35.95 27.53 -36.06
CA VAL A 153 36.68 28.78 -35.96
C VAL A 153 36.33 29.64 -37.17
N TYR A 154 35.70 30.78 -36.94
CA TYR A 154 35.33 31.73 -37.98
C TYR A 154 36.14 33.03 -37.87
N SER A 155 36.41 33.65 -39.01
CA SER A 155 36.91 35.03 -39.06
C SER A 155 35.82 36.01 -38.59
N LYS A 156 36.21 37.24 -38.24
CA LYS A 156 35.26 38.33 -37.96
C LYS A 156 34.26 38.58 -39.11
N ASP A 157 34.68 38.34 -40.35
CA ASP A 157 33.85 38.44 -41.55
C ASP A 157 32.99 37.19 -41.82
N GLY A 158 33.09 36.18 -40.94
CA GLY A 158 32.28 34.97 -40.95
C GLY A 158 32.73 33.92 -41.98
N ASP A 159 34.00 33.91 -42.36
CA ASP A 159 34.59 32.82 -43.15
C ASP A 159 35.10 31.72 -42.22
N LEU A 160 34.84 30.46 -42.56
CA LEU A 160 35.33 29.32 -41.78
C LEU A 160 36.84 29.18 -41.99
N LEU A 161 37.61 29.37 -40.91
CA LEU A 161 39.07 29.28 -40.93
C LEU A 161 39.57 27.87 -40.57
N ASN A 162 38.94 27.23 -39.57
CA ASN A 162 39.34 25.91 -39.10
C ASN A 162 38.21 25.19 -38.35
N THR A 163 38.36 23.89 -38.16
CA THR A 163 37.48 23.05 -37.33
C THR A 163 38.34 22.21 -36.38
N ILE A 164 38.18 22.42 -35.07
CA ILE A 164 38.93 21.74 -34.02
C ILE A 164 38.11 20.55 -33.52
N ALA A 165 38.58 19.32 -33.74
CA ALA A 165 37.94 18.11 -33.23
C ALA A 165 38.15 17.95 -31.72
N LEU A 166 37.11 17.53 -30.99
CA LEU A 166 37.15 17.35 -29.53
C LEU A 166 37.44 15.91 -29.10
N GLY A 167 37.16 14.91 -29.95
CA GLY A 167 37.63 13.53 -29.77
C GLY A 167 36.82 12.69 -28.78
N HIS A 168 35.56 13.06 -28.50
CA HIS A 168 34.66 12.28 -27.68
C HIS A 168 34.15 11.04 -28.45
N SER A 169 34.55 9.85 -28.00
CA SER A 169 34.20 8.56 -28.67
C SER A 169 32.76 8.10 -28.42
N LYS A 170 32.10 8.63 -27.39
CA LYS A 170 30.65 8.44 -27.09
C LYS A 170 30.13 9.70 -26.39
N GLY A 171 29.16 10.39 -26.99
CA GLY A 171 28.46 11.47 -26.29
C GLY A 171 27.66 10.94 -25.10
N VAL A 172 27.72 11.61 -23.95
CA VAL A 172 26.98 11.25 -22.72
C VAL A 172 25.45 11.31 -22.95
N GLY A 173 25.00 12.01 -23.99
CA GLY A 173 23.58 12.20 -24.34
C GLY A 173 23.00 11.22 -25.36
N LEU A 174 23.79 10.35 -26.00
CA LEU A 174 23.23 9.41 -27.01
C LEU A 174 22.26 8.38 -26.38
N SER A 175 22.39 8.16 -25.07
CA SER A 175 21.48 7.33 -24.26
C SER A 175 20.28 8.09 -23.68
N VAL A 176 20.17 9.40 -23.87
CA VAL A 176 19.06 10.22 -23.36
C VAL A 176 18.27 10.77 -24.54
N LEU A 177 17.25 10.02 -24.96
CA LEU A 177 16.30 10.52 -25.96
C LEU A 177 15.50 11.71 -25.40
N PRO A 178 15.07 12.68 -26.24
CA PRO A 178 14.29 13.85 -25.82
C PRO A 178 13.02 13.55 -25.00
N ASN A 179 12.48 12.32 -25.10
CA ASN A 179 11.27 11.89 -24.39
C ASN A 179 11.54 10.93 -23.22
N ALA A 180 12.77 10.44 -23.04
CA ALA A 180 13.08 9.45 -22.01
C ALA A 180 12.96 10.04 -20.59
N GLY A 181 13.42 11.27 -20.40
CA GLY A 181 13.29 11.98 -19.12
C GLY A 181 11.82 12.23 -18.73
N GLY A 182 10.99 12.64 -19.69
CA GLY A 182 9.55 12.86 -19.44
C GLY A 182 8.81 11.57 -19.08
N LEU A 183 9.14 10.46 -19.75
CA LEU A 183 8.56 9.15 -19.45
C LEU A 183 9.04 8.58 -18.11
N ALA A 184 10.31 8.81 -17.75
CA ALA A 184 10.83 8.41 -16.44
C ALA A 184 10.15 9.18 -15.30
N ILE A 185 9.92 10.48 -15.47
CA ILE A 185 9.18 11.30 -14.48
C ILE A 185 7.73 10.83 -14.36
N LEU A 186 7.07 10.57 -15.50
CA LEU A 186 5.71 10.04 -15.51
C LEU A 186 5.64 8.66 -14.84
N ALA A 187 6.56 7.76 -15.15
CA ALA A 187 6.64 6.43 -14.54
C ALA A 187 6.84 6.53 -13.02
N GLY A 188 7.76 7.39 -12.56
CA GLY A 188 7.96 7.64 -11.13
C GLY A 188 6.73 8.25 -10.45
N PHE A 189 5.97 9.09 -11.15
CA PHE A 189 4.71 9.61 -10.61
C PHE A 189 3.63 8.52 -10.55
N MET A 190 3.56 7.65 -11.56
CA MET A 190 2.62 6.53 -11.60
C MET A 190 2.91 5.52 -10.49
N GLU A 191 4.16 5.37 -10.06
CA GLU A 191 4.54 4.47 -8.97
C GLU A 191 3.90 4.81 -7.62
N PHE A 192 3.43 6.05 -7.44
CA PHE A 192 2.61 6.44 -6.29
C PHE A 192 1.19 5.86 -6.28
N LEU A 193 0.73 5.26 -7.39
CA LEU A 193 -0.51 4.49 -7.46
C LEU A 193 -0.19 3.00 -7.39
N PRO A 194 -0.29 2.38 -6.21
CA PRO A 194 -0.03 0.95 -6.06
C PRO A 194 -0.88 0.15 -7.05
N THR A 195 -0.30 -0.89 -7.64
CA THR A 195 -0.92 -1.83 -8.60
C THR A 195 -1.38 -1.27 -9.96
N VAL A 196 -1.70 0.02 -10.06
CA VAL A 196 -2.22 0.63 -11.31
C VAL A 196 -1.12 1.34 -12.07
N GLY A 197 -0.23 2.00 -11.32
CA GLY A 197 0.89 2.77 -11.84
C GLY A 197 1.78 2.01 -12.81
N PRO A 198 2.31 0.84 -12.40
CA PRO A 198 3.13 0.00 -13.28
C PRO A 198 2.39 -0.38 -14.57
N GLY A 199 1.10 -0.70 -14.49
CA GLY A 199 0.29 -1.04 -15.66
C GLY A 199 0.13 0.12 -16.65
N ILE A 200 -0.14 1.33 -16.15
CA ILE A 200 -0.23 2.54 -16.98
C ILE A 200 1.15 2.88 -17.58
N GLY A 201 2.22 2.80 -16.79
CA GLY A 201 3.59 3.04 -17.25
C GLY A 201 3.98 2.11 -18.41
N ILE A 202 3.72 0.81 -18.26
CA ILE A 202 3.94 -0.20 -19.31
C ILE A 202 3.11 0.10 -20.55
N ALA A 203 1.84 0.46 -20.40
CA ALA A 203 0.96 0.76 -21.54
C ALA A 203 1.48 1.94 -22.36
N ILE A 204 1.88 3.02 -21.68
CA ILE A 204 2.43 4.22 -22.33
C ILE A 204 3.78 3.91 -22.99
N SER A 205 4.71 3.23 -22.29
CA SER A 205 6.02 2.91 -22.85
C SER A 205 5.92 1.98 -24.07
N THR A 206 5.02 0.99 -24.02
CA THR A 206 4.78 0.04 -25.12
C THR A 206 4.14 0.74 -26.33
N THR A 207 3.18 1.63 -26.08
CA THR A 207 2.53 2.42 -27.15
C THR A 207 3.55 3.28 -27.88
N ILE A 208 4.45 3.92 -27.14
CA ILE A 208 5.50 4.77 -27.72
C ILE A 208 6.49 3.90 -28.52
N ALA A 209 6.90 2.75 -27.99
CA ALA A 209 7.77 1.82 -28.71
C ALA A 209 7.15 1.34 -30.02
N PHE A 210 5.83 1.11 -30.05
CA PHE A 210 5.09 0.70 -31.24
C PHE A 210 5.07 1.78 -32.33
N PHE A 211 4.79 3.04 -31.98
CA PHE A 211 4.70 4.12 -32.96
C PHE A 211 6.04 4.72 -33.38
N ARG A 212 7.09 4.59 -32.55
CA ARG A 212 8.41 5.20 -32.81
C ARG A 212 9.44 4.23 -33.36
N GLY A 213 9.24 2.92 -33.20
CA GLY A 213 10.17 1.92 -33.65
C GLY A 213 11.48 1.86 -32.86
N SER A 214 12.37 0.96 -33.28
CA SER A 214 13.66 0.73 -32.66
C SER A 214 14.73 1.71 -33.17
N THR A 215 15.51 2.29 -32.27
CA THR A 215 16.77 3.00 -32.61
C THR A 215 17.95 2.03 -32.72
N TRP A 216 17.79 0.77 -32.31
CA TRP A 216 18.81 -0.26 -32.38
C TRP A 216 18.75 -0.97 -33.73
N ALA A 217 19.87 -0.97 -34.45
CA ALA A 217 20.04 -1.54 -35.79
C ALA A 217 19.72 -3.04 -35.91
N PHE A 218 19.63 -3.77 -34.79
CA PHE A 218 19.32 -5.21 -34.78
C PHE A 218 17.83 -5.51 -34.95
N PHE A 219 16.92 -4.55 -34.68
CA PHE A 219 15.48 -4.78 -34.71
C PHE A 219 14.83 -3.86 -35.75
N ASN A 220 14.66 -4.36 -36.97
CA ASN A 220 14.05 -3.60 -38.08
C ASN A 220 12.50 -3.64 -38.08
N ASN A 221 11.87 -4.31 -37.11
CA ASN A 221 10.42 -4.45 -37.02
C ASN A 221 9.90 -3.79 -35.73
N ASP A 222 9.11 -2.72 -35.90
CA ASP A 222 8.55 -1.91 -34.83
C ASP A 222 7.62 -2.72 -33.90
N ILE A 223 6.90 -3.71 -34.45
CA ILE A 223 6.02 -4.60 -33.68
C ILE A 223 6.86 -5.50 -32.78
N THR A 224 7.95 -6.06 -33.31
CA THR A 224 8.87 -6.89 -32.53
C THR A 224 9.53 -6.08 -31.40
N PHE A 225 9.91 -4.84 -31.68
CA PHE A 225 10.48 -3.96 -30.67
C PHE A 225 9.47 -3.62 -29.55
N ALA A 226 8.25 -3.26 -29.91
CA ALA A 226 7.18 -3.00 -28.93
C ALA A 226 6.87 -4.24 -28.07
N LEU A 227 6.85 -5.43 -28.66
CA LEU A 227 6.66 -6.69 -27.95
C LEU A 227 7.79 -6.93 -26.94
N ILE A 228 9.05 -6.70 -27.33
CA ILE A 228 10.20 -6.82 -26.43
C ILE A 228 10.05 -5.84 -25.25
N VAL A 229 9.73 -4.58 -25.52
CA VAL A 229 9.52 -3.57 -24.47
C VAL A 229 8.42 -4.00 -23.51
N PHE A 230 7.29 -4.48 -24.03
CA PHE A 230 6.18 -4.99 -23.22
C PHE A 230 6.62 -6.16 -22.32
N VAL A 231 7.29 -7.16 -22.89
CA VAL A 231 7.72 -8.37 -22.15
C VAL A 231 8.75 -8.00 -21.07
N VAL A 232 9.75 -7.19 -21.41
CA VAL A 232 10.80 -6.78 -20.47
C VAL A 232 10.21 -5.95 -19.32
N ALA A 233 9.34 -4.98 -19.62
CA ALA A 233 8.74 -4.15 -18.58
C ALA A 233 7.82 -4.95 -17.64
N ASN A 234 7.07 -5.92 -18.17
CA ASN A 234 6.32 -6.87 -17.33
C ASN A 234 7.25 -7.77 -16.51
N ALA A 235 8.36 -8.25 -17.08
CA ALA A 235 9.31 -9.08 -16.35
C ALA A 235 9.97 -8.33 -15.18
N ILE A 236 10.29 -7.04 -15.35
CA ILE A 236 10.82 -6.18 -14.29
C ILE A 236 9.79 -6.04 -13.16
N THR A 237 8.56 -5.64 -13.48
CA THR A 237 7.50 -5.46 -12.47
C THR A 237 7.12 -6.77 -11.77
N TRP A 238 7.18 -7.89 -12.49
CA TRP A 238 7.01 -9.22 -11.92
C TRP A 238 8.13 -9.57 -10.93
N LEU A 239 9.40 -9.33 -11.31
CA LEU A 239 10.54 -9.55 -10.42
C LEU A 239 10.46 -8.67 -9.17
N GLU A 240 10.05 -7.42 -9.34
CA GLU A 240 9.83 -6.49 -8.24
C GLU A 240 8.79 -7.02 -7.26
N SER A 241 7.63 -7.41 -7.78
CA SER A 241 6.49 -7.86 -6.99
C SER A 241 6.72 -9.23 -6.34
N ALA A 242 7.40 -10.14 -7.05
CA ALA A 242 7.61 -11.52 -6.60
C ALA A 242 8.81 -11.64 -5.65
N TYR A 243 9.84 -10.80 -5.80
CA TYR A 243 11.11 -11.00 -5.10
C TYR A 243 11.60 -9.76 -4.31
N LEU A 244 11.65 -8.58 -4.94
CA LEU A 244 12.20 -7.39 -4.28
C LEU A 244 11.31 -6.88 -3.14
N ILE A 245 10.01 -6.67 -3.40
CA ILE A 245 9.07 -6.13 -2.40
C ILE A 245 8.97 -7.04 -1.17
N PRO A 246 8.80 -8.38 -1.30
CA PRO A 246 8.73 -9.26 -0.13
C PRO A 246 10.00 -9.26 0.73
N ARG A 247 11.19 -9.15 0.11
CA ARG A 247 12.47 -9.12 0.84
C ARG A 247 12.78 -7.78 1.47
N LEU A 248 12.44 -6.67 0.81
CA LEU A 248 12.81 -5.32 1.27
C LEU A 248 11.80 -4.76 2.28
N VAL A 249 10.51 -4.92 2.02
CA VAL A 249 9.45 -4.25 2.80
C VAL A 249 8.87 -5.19 3.86
N GLY A 250 9.02 -6.51 3.69
CA GLY A 250 8.40 -7.51 4.55
C GLY A 250 6.87 -7.46 4.47
N SER A 251 6.22 -8.55 4.87
CA SER A 251 4.76 -8.76 4.76
C SER A 251 3.93 -7.93 5.76
N ARG A 252 4.33 -6.69 6.07
CA ARG A 252 3.85 -5.95 7.25
C ARG A 252 2.45 -5.33 7.12
N VAL A 253 1.96 -5.10 5.90
CA VAL A 253 0.70 -4.33 5.73
C VAL A 253 -0.49 -5.21 5.32
N ARG A 254 -0.26 -6.37 4.67
CA ARG A 254 -1.29 -7.37 4.25
C ARG A 254 -2.67 -6.76 3.89
N LEU A 255 -2.70 -5.70 3.09
CA LEU A 255 -3.96 -5.09 2.62
C LEU A 255 -4.37 -5.72 1.30
N HIS A 256 -5.68 -5.94 1.14
CA HIS A 256 -6.22 -6.46 -0.11
C HIS A 256 -6.12 -5.38 -1.22
N PRO A 257 -5.65 -5.70 -2.43
CA PRO A 257 -5.42 -4.71 -3.51
C PRO A 257 -6.63 -3.83 -3.84
N ALA A 258 -7.83 -4.42 -3.81
CA ALA A 258 -9.08 -3.67 -4.02
C ALA A 258 -9.30 -2.55 -2.98
N VAL A 259 -8.94 -2.80 -1.70
CA VAL A 259 -9.12 -1.82 -0.61
C VAL A 259 -8.13 -0.67 -0.78
N THR A 260 -6.88 -0.96 -1.14
CA THR A 260 -5.88 0.07 -1.42
C THR A 260 -6.24 0.89 -2.65
N PHE A 261 -6.76 0.27 -3.72
CA PHE A 261 -7.20 0.98 -4.93
C PHE A 261 -8.34 1.95 -4.65
N VAL A 262 -9.42 1.47 -4.02
CA VAL A 262 -10.56 2.31 -3.65
C VAL A 262 -10.13 3.43 -2.70
N GLY A 263 -9.24 3.11 -1.76
CA GLY A 263 -8.71 4.08 -0.81
C GLY A 263 -7.84 5.17 -1.45
N VAL A 264 -6.99 4.82 -2.42
CA VAL A 264 -6.17 5.78 -3.19
C VAL A 264 -7.06 6.70 -4.02
N ILE A 265 -8.07 6.16 -4.70
CA ILE A 265 -9.04 6.98 -5.47
C ILE A 265 -9.80 7.93 -4.53
N SER A 266 -10.29 7.41 -3.41
CA SER A 266 -11.03 8.22 -2.43
C SER A 266 -10.13 9.31 -1.83
N GLY A 267 -8.89 8.97 -1.51
CA GLY A 267 -7.88 9.92 -1.03
C GLY A 267 -7.58 11.00 -2.07
N ALA A 268 -7.42 10.63 -3.34
CA ALA A 268 -7.19 11.57 -4.44
C ALA A 268 -8.34 12.58 -4.59
N ILE A 269 -9.60 12.12 -4.45
CA ILE A 269 -10.77 12.97 -4.57
C ILE A 269 -10.87 13.96 -3.40
N VAL A 270 -10.58 13.53 -2.18
CA VAL A 270 -10.78 14.35 -0.97
C VAL A 270 -9.59 15.28 -0.69
N PHE A 271 -8.37 14.78 -0.83
CA PHE A 271 -7.14 15.47 -0.41
C PHE A 271 -6.09 15.62 -1.52
N GLY A 272 -6.45 15.31 -2.77
CA GLY A 272 -5.54 15.43 -3.92
C GLY A 272 -4.30 14.55 -3.79
N LEU A 273 -3.15 15.09 -4.18
CA LEU A 273 -1.86 14.37 -4.13
C LEU A 273 -1.53 13.84 -2.74
N MET A 274 -1.82 14.61 -1.68
CA MET A 274 -1.57 14.15 -0.30
C MET A 274 -2.44 12.95 0.08
N GLY A 275 -3.66 12.88 -0.44
CA GLY A 275 -4.54 11.74 -0.21
C GLY A 275 -4.04 10.46 -0.88
N VAL A 276 -3.43 10.56 -2.07
CA VAL A 276 -2.78 9.41 -2.75
C VAL A 276 -1.62 8.88 -1.91
N LEU A 277 -0.74 9.77 -1.44
CA LEU A 277 0.45 9.40 -0.66
C LEU A 277 0.11 8.77 0.69
N LEU A 278 -0.94 9.26 1.35
CA LEU A 278 -1.31 8.82 2.70
C LEU A 278 -2.36 7.71 2.73
N ALA A 279 -2.96 7.34 1.58
CA ALA A 279 -4.04 6.34 1.54
C ALA A 279 -3.66 5.01 2.20
N THR A 280 -2.58 4.37 1.75
CA THR A 280 -2.16 3.06 2.27
C THR A 280 -1.85 3.07 3.77
N PRO A 281 -1.01 3.98 4.33
CA PRO A 281 -0.75 4.00 5.77
C PRO A 281 -1.98 4.33 6.61
N VAL A 282 -2.86 5.23 6.15
CA VAL A 282 -4.11 5.55 6.85
C VAL A 282 -5.06 4.35 6.88
N ILE A 283 -5.24 3.65 5.75
CA ILE A 283 -6.07 2.43 5.67
C ILE A 283 -5.51 1.35 6.58
N ALA A 284 -4.20 1.12 6.55
CA ALA A 284 -3.54 0.13 7.41
C ALA A 284 -3.77 0.45 8.90
N SER A 285 -3.54 1.70 9.30
CA SER A 285 -3.70 2.16 10.68
C SER A 285 -5.17 2.07 11.12
N THR A 286 -6.10 2.50 10.27
CA THR A 286 -7.54 2.44 10.55
C THR A 286 -8.00 1.00 10.71
N ARG A 287 -7.57 0.08 9.84
CA ARG A 287 -7.87 -1.35 9.98
C ARG A 287 -7.40 -1.89 11.32
N ILE A 288 -6.16 -1.60 11.73
CA ILE A 288 -5.61 -2.08 13.01
C ILE A 288 -6.44 -1.53 14.18
N LEU A 289 -6.78 -0.24 14.15
CA LEU A 289 -7.64 0.36 15.17
C LEU A 289 -9.03 -0.28 15.21
N LEU A 290 -9.64 -0.54 14.06
CA LEU A 290 -10.96 -1.19 13.98
C LEU A 290 -10.91 -2.64 14.50
N VAL A 291 -9.85 -3.39 14.18
CA VAL A 291 -9.65 -4.75 14.71
C VAL A 291 -9.45 -4.72 16.22
N TYR A 292 -8.62 -3.79 16.72
CA TYR A 292 -8.43 -3.59 18.15
C TYR A 292 -9.75 -3.27 18.86
N VAL A 293 -10.51 -2.31 18.34
CA VAL A 293 -11.81 -1.91 18.90
C VAL A 293 -12.80 -3.06 18.84
N PHE A 294 -12.87 -3.80 17.73
CA PHE A 294 -13.76 -4.95 17.60
C PHE A 294 -13.42 -6.06 18.59
N ASN A 295 -12.14 -6.41 18.73
CA ASN A 295 -11.69 -7.41 19.69
C ASN A 295 -11.99 -6.95 21.13
N LYS A 296 -11.73 -5.67 21.44
CA LYS A 296 -12.03 -5.11 22.77
C LYS A 296 -13.52 -5.06 23.07
N LEU A 297 -14.36 -4.74 22.08
CA LEU A 297 -15.81 -4.77 22.21
C LEU A 297 -16.32 -6.20 22.40
N THR A 298 -15.72 -7.20 21.74
CA THR A 298 -16.12 -8.61 21.85
C THR A 298 -15.42 -9.38 22.98
N ASP A 299 -14.77 -8.66 23.91
CA ASP A 299 -14.00 -9.21 25.04
C ASP A 299 -12.89 -10.22 24.64
N ARG A 300 -12.41 -10.14 23.39
CA ARG A 300 -11.30 -10.94 22.85
C ARG A 300 -9.96 -10.23 23.07
N GLU A 301 -8.89 -11.01 23.17
CA GLU A 301 -7.54 -10.46 23.24
C GLU A 301 -7.14 -9.81 21.89
N PRO A 302 -6.74 -8.53 21.88
CA PRO A 302 -6.49 -7.80 20.63
C PRO A 302 -5.12 -8.09 20.00
N PHE A 303 -4.17 -8.59 20.79
CA PHE A 303 -2.82 -8.89 20.34
C PHE A 303 -2.51 -10.36 20.65
N GLU A 304 -2.40 -11.18 19.61
CA GLU A 304 -1.90 -12.55 19.73
C GLU A 304 -0.37 -12.49 19.82
N MET A 305 0.23 -13.21 20.76
CA MET A 305 1.65 -13.51 20.67
C MET A 305 1.80 -14.58 19.57
N GLU A 306 2.64 -14.34 18.56
CA GLU A 306 2.95 -15.39 17.59
C GLU A 306 3.49 -16.61 18.35
N GLY A 307 2.74 -17.72 18.29
CA GLY A 307 3.07 -18.96 18.98
C GLY A 307 4.45 -19.48 18.57
N ALA A 308 5.14 -20.13 19.49
CA ALA A 308 6.41 -20.78 19.18
C ALA A 308 6.15 -21.86 18.10
N PRO A 309 7.03 -22.01 17.09
CA PRO A 309 6.85 -23.03 16.08
C PRO A 309 6.76 -24.41 16.76
N ALA A 310 5.71 -25.18 16.42
CA ALA A 310 5.49 -26.52 16.94
C ALA A 310 6.77 -27.36 16.77
N SER A 311 7.39 -27.75 17.89
CA SER A 311 8.59 -28.58 17.85
C SER A 311 8.23 -29.96 17.33
N THR A 312 8.86 -30.40 16.25
CA THR A 312 8.65 -31.75 15.67
C THR A 312 9.15 -32.89 16.57
N VAL A 313 9.83 -32.57 17.67
CA VAL A 313 10.34 -33.53 18.65
C VAL A 313 9.32 -33.69 19.78
N ARG A 314 8.76 -34.89 19.91
CA ARG A 314 7.84 -35.28 20.99
C ARG A 314 8.63 -35.70 22.23
N ILE A 315 8.49 -34.95 23.32
CA ILE A 315 8.99 -35.31 24.65
C ILE A 315 7.78 -35.33 25.59
N ARG A 316 7.59 -36.43 26.33
CA ARG A 316 6.46 -36.54 27.28
C ARG A 316 6.54 -35.46 28.35
N GLY A 317 5.41 -34.80 28.63
CA GLY A 317 5.33 -33.67 29.56
C GLY A 317 5.84 -32.33 29.01
N LEU A 318 6.31 -32.29 27.75
CA LEU A 318 6.76 -31.08 27.08
C LEU A 318 5.87 -30.78 25.86
N ILE A 319 5.10 -29.69 25.92
CA ILE A 319 4.22 -29.25 24.81
C ILE A 319 4.67 -27.87 24.36
N GLY A 320 4.86 -27.68 23.05
CA GLY A 320 5.34 -26.40 22.50
C GLY A 320 6.70 -25.96 23.05
N GLY A 321 7.55 -26.91 23.50
CA GLY A 321 8.83 -26.62 24.16
C GLY A 321 8.72 -26.22 25.64
N ARG A 322 7.54 -26.33 26.26
CA ARG A 322 7.27 -25.91 27.64
C ARG A 322 6.98 -27.13 28.52
N LYS A 323 7.53 -27.15 29.74
CA LYS A 323 7.22 -28.18 30.74
C LYS A 323 5.88 -27.87 31.37
N ILE A 324 4.95 -28.82 31.31
CA ILE A 324 3.60 -28.65 31.85
C ILE A 324 3.57 -29.11 33.30
N ASP A 325 3.05 -28.28 34.19
CA ASP A 325 2.82 -28.59 35.61
C ASP A 325 1.32 -28.45 35.98
N GLY A 326 0.53 -27.72 35.20
CA GLY A 326 -0.92 -27.58 35.36
C GLY A 326 -1.69 -27.68 34.04
N ILE A 327 -2.93 -28.17 34.10
CA ILE A 327 -3.81 -28.36 32.94
C ILE A 327 -5.17 -27.75 33.24
N ILE A 328 -5.63 -26.87 32.35
CA ILE A 328 -6.95 -26.28 32.37
C ILE A 328 -7.78 -26.97 31.29
N PHE A 329 -8.91 -27.53 31.67
CA PHE A 329 -9.88 -28.12 30.74
C PHE A 329 -11.08 -27.19 30.57
N ASP A 330 -11.49 -26.99 29.32
CA ASP A 330 -12.83 -26.53 29.02
C ASP A 330 -13.86 -27.66 29.22
N LEU A 331 -15.10 -27.32 29.58
CA LEU A 331 -16.12 -28.32 29.89
C LEU A 331 -16.92 -28.76 28.65
N ASP A 332 -17.53 -27.80 27.97
CA ASP A 332 -18.42 -28.03 26.84
C ASP A 332 -17.59 -28.31 25.59
N GLY A 333 -17.91 -29.38 24.84
CA GLY A 333 -17.18 -29.77 23.63
C GLY A 333 -15.82 -30.44 23.85
N THR A 334 -15.20 -30.22 25.01
CA THR A 334 -13.89 -30.79 25.38
C THR A 334 -14.00 -32.00 26.31
N LEU A 335 -14.66 -31.88 27.47
CA LEU A 335 -14.91 -33.03 28.38
C LEU A 335 -16.26 -33.69 28.10
N THR A 336 -17.23 -32.88 27.67
CA THR A 336 -18.61 -33.30 27.40
C THR A 336 -18.89 -33.29 25.90
N ARG A 337 -19.93 -33.99 25.48
CA ARG A 337 -20.35 -34.01 24.06
C ARG A 337 -21.16 -32.76 23.71
N ILE A 338 -20.99 -32.25 22.50
CA ILE A 338 -21.85 -31.21 21.93
C ILE A 338 -23.20 -31.83 21.53
N ASP A 339 -24.30 -31.19 21.93
CA ASP A 339 -25.66 -31.52 21.53
C ASP A 339 -26.06 -30.74 20.26
N PHE A 340 -26.24 -31.46 19.14
CA PHE A 340 -26.73 -30.86 17.90
C PHE A 340 -28.26 -30.86 17.79
N GLY A 341 -29.01 -30.95 18.89
CA GLY A 341 -30.48 -30.90 18.89
C GLY A 341 -31.05 -29.65 18.17
N ALA A 342 -30.36 -28.51 18.26
CA ALA A 342 -30.75 -27.28 17.57
C ALA A 342 -30.59 -27.35 16.04
N GLU A 343 -29.70 -28.20 15.54
CA GLU A 343 -29.55 -28.45 14.10
C GLU A 343 -30.85 -28.95 13.50
N ALA A 344 -31.50 -29.92 14.16
CA ALA A 344 -32.75 -30.49 13.69
C ALA A 344 -33.85 -29.41 13.62
N TRP A 345 -33.91 -28.54 14.63
CA TRP A 345 -34.85 -27.42 14.68
C TRP A 345 -34.61 -26.37 13.57
N VAL A 346 -33.35 -25.94 13.36
CA VAL A 346 -33.01 -24.97 12.30
C VAL A 346 -33.24 -25.57 10.91
N VAL A 347 -32.84 -26.82 10.71
CA VAL A 347 -33.00 -27.52 9.42
C VAL A 347 -34.48 -27.72 9.10
N GLN A 348 -35.31 -28.02 10.10
CA GLN A 348 -36.77 -28.08 9.96
C GLN A 348 -37.37 -26.73 9.57
N LYS A 349 -36.95 -25.62 10.19
CA LYS A 349 -37.43 -24.27 9.83
C LYS A 349 -36.91 -23.76 8.49
N THR A 350 -35.80 -24.32 7.99
CA THR A 350 -35.18 -23.94 6.72
C THR A 350 -35.49 -24.90 5.58
N GLN A 351 -36.50 -25.75 5.71
CA GLN A 351 -36.95 -26.67 4.65
C GLN A 351 -37.32 -25.96 3.34
N TRP A 352 -37.77 -24.71 3.39
CA TRP A 352 -38.03 -23.92 2.17
C TRP A 352 -36.77 -23.70 1.30
N LEU A 353 -35.56 -23.87 1.88
CA LEU A 353 -34.27 -23.83 1.16
C LEU A 353 -33.88 -25.17 0.52
N ASP A 354 -34.70 -26.23 0.63
CA ASP A 354 -34.48 -27.53 -0.04
C ASP A 354 -34.36 -27.39 -1.56
N LEU A 355 -34.96 -26.34 -2.13
CA LEU A 355 -34.88 -26.04 -3.56
C LEU A 355 -33.49 -25.54 -4.01
N LEU A 356 -32.67 -25.02 -3.09
CA LEU A 356 -31.38 -24.38 -3.42
C LEU A 356 -30.18 -25.13 -2.83
N VAL A 357 -30.33 -25.77 -1.67
CA VAL A 357 -29.23 -26.40 -0.93
C VAL A 357 -29.70 -27.71 -0.31
N ASN A 358 -29.01 -28.81 -0.65
CA ASN A 358 -29.27 -30.14 -0.08
C ASN A 358 -29.28 -30.12 1.46
N GLU A 359 -30.14 -30.94 2.06
CA GLU A 359 -30.30 -31.07 3.51
C GLU A 359 -28.96 -31.32 4.22
N GLU A 360 -28.12 -32.22 3.70
CA GLU A 360 -26.81 -32.53 4.27
C GLU A 360 -25.86 -31.31 4.31
N ARG A 361 -25.90 -30.46 3.27
CA ARG A 361 -25.14 -29.20 3.25
C ARG A 361 -25.70 -28.18 4.22
N ARG A 362 -27.02 -28.11 4.42
CA ARG A 362 -27.64 -27.22 5.41
C ARG A 362 -27.36 -27.66 6.84
N ARG A 363 -27.45 -28.95 7.12
CA ARG A 363 -27.06 -29.56 8.40
C ARG A 363 -25.63 -29.18 8.76
N ARG A 364 -24.70 -29.41 7.82
CA ARG A 364 -23.30 -29.01 7.97
C ARG A 364 -23.11 -27.50 8.17
N ALA A 365 -23.77 -26.68 7.35
CA ALA A 365 -23.66 -25.23 7.45
C ALA A 365 -24.24 -24.68 8.77
N THR A 366 -25.32 -25.28 9.26
CA THR A 366 -25.95 -24.93 10.54
C THR A 366 -25.02 -25.24 11.69
N ARG A 367 -24.44 -26.45 11.72
CA ARG A 367 -23.47 -26.83 12.77
C ARG A 367 -22.26 -25.91 12.80
N ILE A 368 -21.69 -25.58 11.63
CA ILE A 368 -20.59 -24.60 11.53
C ILE A 368 -21.04 -23.21 12.01
N GLY A 369 -22.26 -22.81 11.69
CA GLY A 369 -22.84 -21.55 12.15
C GLY A 369 -23.00 -21.47 13.66
N MET A 370 -23.47 -22.55 14.30
CA MET A 370 -23.63 -22.65 15.75
C MET A 370 -22.29 -22.44 16.47
N ILE A 371 -21.23 -23.14 16.04
CA ILE A 371 -19.87 -22.98 16.59
C ILE A 371 -19.36 -21.55 16.40
N ARG A 372 -19.50 -20.98 15.20
CA ARG A 372 -19.04 -19.60 14.93
C ARG A 372 -19.79 -18.53 15.72
N LEU A 373 -21.05 -18.79 16.07
CA LEU A 373 -21.86 -17.85 16.84
C LEU A 373 -21.51 -17.83 18.32
N GLU A 374 -20.82 -18.85 18.84
CA GLU A 374 -20.48 -18.99 20.25
C GLU A 374 -19.92 -17.70 20.86
N SER A 375 -18.90 -17.10 20.25
CA SER A 375 -18.33 -15.83 20.76
C SER A 375 -19.33 -14.66 20.75
N THR A 376 -20.23 -14.62 19.77
CA THR A 376 -21.26 -13.56 19.68
C THR A 376 -22.30 -13.76 20.78
N VAL A 377 -22.67 -15.01 21.06
CA VAL A 377 -23.57 -15.34 22.17
C VAL A 377 -22.88 -15.03 23.51
N ASN A 378 -21.59 -15.37 23.68
CA ASN A 378 -20.81 -15.04 24.88
C ASN A 378 -20.76 -13.52 25.11
N PHE A 379 -20.53 -12.75 24.04
CA PHE A 379 -20.61 -11.28 24.11
C PHE A 379 -22.00 -10.79 24.52
N ALA A 380 -23.07 -11.30 23.91
CA ALA A 380 -24.44 -10.92 24.26
C ALA A 380 -24.76 -11.23 25.74
N ILE A 381 -24.30 -12.38 26.22
CA ILE A 381 -24.40 -12.78 27.62
C ILE A 381 -23.63 -11.82 28.54
N ASN A 382 -22.38 -11.49 28.22
CA ASN A 382 -21.57 -10.53 28.99
C ASN A 382 -22.26 -9.16 29.06
N GLN A 383 -22.83 -8.69 27.94
CA GLN A 383 -23.54 -7.41 27.92
C GLN A 383 -24.81 -7.45 28.78
N LEU A 384 -25.61 -8.51 28.72
CA LEU A 384 -26.80 -8.65 29.57
C LEU A 384 -26.45 -8.64 31.06
N TRP A 385 -25.33 -9.27 31.42
CA TRP A 385 -24.81 -9.26 32.78
C TRP A 385 -24.28 -7.88 33.20
N ARG A 386 -23.52 -7.20 32.33
CA ARG A 386 -23.02 -5.83 32.55
C ARG A 386 -24.13 -4.81 32.80
N PHE A 387 -25.31 -5.01 32.22
CA PHE A 387 -26.48 -4.16 32.44
C PHE A 387 -27.39 -4.64 33.58
N GLU A 388 -26.92 -5.55 34.44
CA GLU A 388 -27.64 -6.11 35.59
C GLU A 388 -29.01 -6.73 35.23
N LYS A 389 -29.17 -7.21 33.98
CA LYS A 389 -30.44 -7.80 33.50
C LYS A 389 -30.53 -9.30 33.78
N TYR A 390 -30.32 -9.69 35.03
CA TYR A 390 -30.32 -11.09 35.46
C TYR A 390 -31.59 -11.86 35.10
N ASP A 391 -32.76 -11.25 35.25
CA ASP A 391 -34.03 -11.88 34.88
C ASP A 391 -34.18 -12.15 33.38
N THR A 392 -33.63 -11.26 32.54
CA THR A 392 -33.67 -11.43 31.08
C THR A 392 -32.70 -12.52 30.65
N LEU A 393 -31.51 -12.53 31.25
CA LEU A 393 -30.51 -13.56 31.01
C LEU A 393 -31.06 -14.94 31.40
N ARG A 394 -31.63 -15.09 32.60
CA ARG A 394 -32.19 -16.36 33.09
C ARG A 394 -33.28 -16.91 32.16
N ARG A 395 -34.09 -16.04 31.55
CA ARG A 395 -35.11 -16.43 30.56
C ARG A 395 -34.53 -16.84 29.21
N LEU A 396 -33.43 -16.24 28.79
CA LEU A 396 -32.79 -16.50 27.48
C LEU A 396 -31.69 -17.56 27.55
N GLN A 397 -31.22 -17.92 28.74
CA GLN A 397 -30.16 -18.92 28.97
C GLN A 397 -30.43 -20.23 28.22
N PRO A 398 -31.63 -20.85 28.28
CA PRO A 398 -31.90 -22.11 27.56
C PRO A 398 -31.81 -21.95 26.04
N VAL A 399 -32.17 -20.76 25.51
CA VAL A 399 -32.08 -20.46 24.09
C VAL A 399 -30.62 -20.30 23.67
N PHE A 400 -29.81 -19.62 24.48
CA PHE A 400 -28.38 -19.46 24.22
C PHE A 400 -27.64 -20.80 24.26
N ASP A 401 -27.93 -21.64 25.25
CA ASP A 401 -27.31 -22.96 25.39
C ASP A 401 -27.72 -23.86 24.21
N HIS A 402 -28.99 -23.82 23.80
CA HIS A 402 -29.46 -24.53 22.61
C HIS A 402 -28.76 -24.04 21.32
N ILE A 403 -28.59 -22.72 21.14
CA ILE A 403 -27.89 -22.16 19.97
C ILE A 403 -26.42 -22.57 19.94
N ARG A 404 -25.77 -22.67 21.10
CA ARG A 404 -24.37 -23.13 21.22
C ARG A 404 -24.20 -24.64 21.06
N GLY A 405 -25.29 -25.40 21.16
CA GLY A 405 -25.24 -26.86 21.17
C GLY A 405 -24.76 -27.43 22.51
N TYR A 406 -24.99 -26.70 23.59
CA TYR A 406 -24.65 -27.11 24.94
C TYR A 406 -25.79 -27.96 25.52
N PRO A 407 -25.54 -29.21 25.96
CA PRO A 407 -26.61 -30.06 26.50
C PRO A 407 -27.22 -29.46 27.77
N SER A 408 -28.49 -29.76 28.03
CA SER A 408 -29.11 -29.37 29.29
C SER A 408 -28.37 -30.03 30.47
N GLY A 409 -28.38 -29.40 31.66
CA GLY A 409 -27.72 -29.95 32.85
C GLY A 409 -27.97 -31.46 33.10
N PRO A 410 -29.20 -31.98 32.95
CA PRO A 410 -29.51 -33.41 33.08
C PRO A 410 -28.86 -34.32 32.02
N ASP A 411 -28.63 -33.82 30.81
CA ASP A 411 -28.14 -34.59 29.65
C ASP A 411 -26.61 -34.51 29.50
N LEU A 412 -25.92 -33.76 30.37
CA LEU A 412 -24.47 -33.62 30.36
C LEU A 412 -23.78 -34.97 30.64
N ALA A 413 -22.99 -35.46 29.70
CA ALA A 413 -22.28 -36.72 29.81
C ALA A 413 -20.82 -36.58 29.36
N LEU A 414 -19.91 -37.26 30.06
CA LEU A 414 -18.50 -37.34 29.67
C LEU A 414 -18.33 -38.03 28.33
N GLN A 415 -17.35 -37.58 27.56
CA GLN A 415 -16.91 -38.31 26.38
C GLN A 415 -16.21 -39.63 26.79
N PRO A 416 -16.24 -40.67 25.92
CA PRO A 416 -15.59 -41.94 26.22
C PRO A 416 -14.10 -41.78 26.51
N GLY A 417 -13.59 -42.42 27.56
CA GLY A 417 -12.18 -42.39 27.95
C GLY A 417 -11.73 -41.12 28.70
N VAL A 418 -12.58 -40.09 28.81
CA VAL A 418 -12.24 -38.86 29.54
C VAL A 418 -12.13 -39.09 31.04
N GLU A 419 -13.00 -39.92 31.62
CA GLU A 419 -12.94 -40.22 33.05
C GLU A 419 -11.58 -40.81 33.45
N ASP A 420 -11.14 -41.88 32.76
CA ASP A 420 -9.85 -42.53 33.00
C ASP A 420 -8.68 -41.56 32.80
N THR A 421 -8.79 -40.69 31.79
CA THR A 421 -7.79 -39.67 31.48
C THR A 421 -7.66 -38.63 32.59
N LEU A 422 -8.78 -38.09 33.09
CA LEU A 422 -8.78 -37.13 34.18
C LEU A 422 -8.19 -37.75 35.46
N ARG A 423 -8.57 -38.99 35.78
CA ARG A 423 -7.99 -39.71 36.93
C ARG A 423 -6.48 -39.91 36.78
N TYR A 424 -6.01 -40.34 35.61
CA TYR A 424 -4.59 -40.50 35.31
C TYR A 424 -3.81 -39.18 35.47
N LEU A 425 -4.33 -38.10 34.89
CA LEU A 425 -3.67 -36.79 34.89
C LEU A 425 -3.69 -36.14 36.27
N SER A 426 -4.77 -36.28 37.05
CA SER A 426 -4.89 -35.71 38.40
C SER A 426 -3.83 -36.23 39.37
N ALA A 427 -3.28 -37.41 39.12
CA ALA A 427 -2.21 -37.98 39.92
C ALA A 427 -0.84 -37.31 39.68
N GLN A 428 -0.66 -36.60 38.57
CA GLN A 428 0.63 -36.07 38.12
C GLN A 428 0.64 -34.56 37.90
N TYR A 429 -0.52 -33.98 37.57
CA TYR A 429 -0.68 -32.59 37.19
C TYR A 429 -1.79 -31.93 38.00
N LYS A 430 -1.64 -30.62 38.21
CA LYS A 430 -2.69 -29.79 38.81
C LYS A 430 -3.79 -29.55 37.78
N LEU A 431 -5.03 -29.96 38.06
CA LEU A 431 -6.11 -29.80 37.10
C LEU A 431 -7.04 -28.66 37.49
N ALA A 432 -7.51 -27.91 36.50
CA ALA A 432 -8.59 -26.94 36.65
C ALA A 432 -9.64 -27.14 35.57
N LEU A 433 -10.87 -26.76 35.88
CA LEU A 433 -12.01 -26.75 34.97
C LEU A 433 -12.47 -25.31 34.75
N ILE A 434 -12.66 -24.91 33.50
CA ILE A 434 -13.27 -23.63 33.13
C ILE A 434 -14.56 -23.90 32.36
N THR A 435 -15.58 -23.06 32.57
CA THR A 435 -16.84 -23.17 31.84
C THR A 435 -17.62 -21.86 31.85
N THR A 436 -18.50 -21.69 30.86
CA THR A 436 -19.46 -20.57 30.81
C THR A 436 -20.80 -20.90 31.49
N ARG A 437 -20.92 -22.10 32.09
CA ARG A 437 -22.10 -22.57 32.82
C ARG A 437 -22.14 -22.10 34.26
N GLU A 438 -23.34 -22.09 34.82
CA GLU A 438 -23.59 -21.79 36.24
C GLU A 438 -22.99 -22.89 37.13
N ARG A 439 -22.38 -22.48 38.24
CA ARG A 439 -21.70 -23.36 39.20
C ARG A 439 -22.54 -24.57 39.63
N GLU A 440 -23.82 -24.34 39.95
CA GLU A 440 -24.76 -25.39 40.39
C GLU A 440 -24.86 -26.53 39.36
N THR A 441 -24.97 -26.19 38.07
CA THR A 441 -25.05 -27.19 36.99
C THR A 441 -23.75 -28.00 36.85
N VAL A 442 -22.60 -27.36 37.07
CA VAL A 442 -21.28 -27.99 36.97
C VAL A 442 -21.06 -28.95 38.14
N GLU A 443 -21.40 -28.53 39.35
CA GLU A 443 -21.28 -29.35 40.56
C GLU A 443 -22.19 -30.59 40.49
N GLU A 444 -23.44 -30.43 40.05
CA GLU A 444 -24.35 -31.56 39.81
C GLU A 444 -23.80 -32.55 38.77
N PHE A 445 -23.21 -32.01 37.69
CA PHE A 445 -22.59 -32.84 36.66
C PHE A 445 -21.39 -33.62 37.20
N LEU A 446 -20.46 -32.98 37.92
CA LEU A 446 -19.28 -33.63 38.47
C LEU A 446 -19.66 -34.77 39.42
N VAL A 447 -20.67 -34.54 40.28
CA VAL A 447 -21.21 -35.56 41.18
C VAL A 447 -21.82 -36.72 40.38
N ARG A 448 -22.62 -36.45 39.35
CA ARG A 448 -23.24 -37.49 38.51
C ARG A 448 -22.22 -38.28 37.71
N ALA A 449 -21.14 -37.63 37.27
CA ALA A 449 -20.04 -38.24 36.54
C ALA A 449 -19.08 -39.03 37.43
N CYS A 450 -19.36 -39.13 38.75
CA CYS A 450 -18.49 -39.79 39.72
C CYS A 450 -17.04 -39.26 39.73
N LEU A 451 -16.85 -38.00 39.31
CA LEU A 451 -15.57 -37.33 39.43
C LEU A 451 -15.47 -36.77 40.86
N ASP A 452 -14.53 -37.31 41.65
CA ASP A 452 -14.30 -36.84 43.02
C ASP A 452 -14.07 -35.32 42.98
N GLN A 453 -14.66 -34.56 43.92
CA GLN A 453 -14.57 -33.09 43.94
C GLN A 453 -13.11 -32.59 44.01
N ASP A 454 -12.18 -33.47 44.39
CA ASP A 454 -10.76 -33.17 44.54
C ASP A 454 -9.95 -33.38 43.24
N ILE A 455 -10.55 -33.89 42.15
CA ILE A 455 -9.84 -34.06 40.87
C ILE A 455 -9.40 -32.70 40.30
N PHE A 456 -10.26 -31.68 40.43
CA PHE A 456 -9.97 -30.32 40.00
C PHE A 456 -9.64 -29.46 41.21
N ILE A 457 -8.43 -28.92 41.25
CA ILE A 457 -7.99 -27.95 42.28
C ILE A 457 -8.78 -26.64 42.15
N ALA A 458 -9.20 -26.30 40.93
CA ALA A 458 -10.01 -25.12 40.65
C ALA A 458 -11.15 -25.46 39.69
N VAL A 459 -12.36 -24.99 40.00
CA VAL A 459 -13.50 -24.97 39.08
C VAL A 459 -13.96 -23.53 38.93
N ILE A 460 -13.71 -22.95 37.74
CA ILE A 460 -14.08 -21.59 37.38
C ILE A 460 -15.36 -21.65 36.55
N ALA A 461 -16.47 -21.39 37.22
CA ALA A 461 -17.79 -21.26 36.64
C ALA A 461 -18.06 -19.82 36.20
N ARG A 462 -19.22 -19.63 35.59
CA ARG A 462 -19.70 -18.35 35.08
C ARG A 462 -19.66 -17.22 36.12
N GLU A 463 -20.00 -17.52 37.37
CA GLU A 463 -20.15 -16.54 38.45
C GLU A 463 -18.80 -16.02 38.98
N ASP A 464 -17.71 -16.74 38.73
CA ASP A 464 -16.40 -16.45 39.31
C ASP A 464 -15.64 -15.35 38.56
N VAL A 465 -16.07 -15.02 37.34
CA VAL A 465 -15.39 -14.07 36.45
C VAL A 465 -16.34 -13.02 35.91
N ARG A 466 -15.81 -11.81 35.66
CA ARG A 466 -16.60 -10.73 35.06
C ARG A 466 -16.75 -10.90 33.55
N ASN A 467 -15.72 -11.41 32.89
CA ASN A 467 -15.72 -11.65 31.45
C ASN A 467 -15.56 -13.14 31.19
N LEU A 468 -16.56 -13.75 30.56
CA LEU A 468 -16.50 -15.15 30.17
C LEU A 468 -15.40 -15.39 29.11
N VAL A 469 -14.94 -16.64 29.03
CA VAL A 469 -14.12 -17.09 27.90
C VAL A 469 -14.78 -16.69 26.57
N PRO A 470 -14.02 -16.15 25.60
CA PRO A 470 -12.57 -16.25 25.42
C PRO A 470 -11.71 -15.19 26.13
N ASN A 471 -12.25 -14.38 27.04
CA ASN A 471 -11.41 -13.47 27.82
C ASN A 471 -10.40 -14.24 28.69
N SER A 472 -9.20 -13.69 28.88
CA SER A 472 -8.12 -14.34 29.65
C SER A 472 -8.37 -14.41 31.16
N GLU A 473 -9.35 -13.69 31.69
CA GLU A 473 -9.67 -13.61 33.13
C GLU A 473 -9.83 -14.99 33.79
N ALA A 474 -10.62 -15.90 33.20
CA ALA A 474 -10.83 -17.24 33.73
C ALA A 474 -9.56 -18.11 33.72
N LEU A 475 -8.75 -18.00 32.66
CA LEU A 475 -7.50 -18.75 32.50
C LEU A 475 -6.47 -18.31 33.55
N MET A 476 -6.31 -17.00 33.72
CA MET A 476 -5.39 -16.42 34.69
C MET A 476 -5.81 -16.74 36.13
N LEU A 477 -7.12 -16.69 36.42
CA LEU A 477 -7.66 -17.07 37.72
C LEU A 477 -7.41 -18.55 38.03
N ALA A 478 -7.64 -19.44 37.06
CA ALA A 478 -7.35 -20.87 37.19
C ALA A 478 -5.86 -21.14 37.45
N ALA A 479 -4.96 -20.53 36.67
CA ALA A 479 -3.52 -20.67 36.86
C ALA A 479 -3.05 -20.14 38.23
N GLN A 480 -3.64 -19.03 38.69
CA GLN A 480 -3.36 -18.48 40.02
C GLN A 480 -3.79 -19.43 41.14
N ILE A 481 -4.99 -20.02 41.07
CA ILE A 481 -5.48 -20.96 42.09
C ILE A 481 -4.68 -22.27 42.07
N MET A 482 -4.28 -22.74 40.88
CA MET A 482 -3.38 -23.88 40.76
C MET A 482 -1.96 -23.58 41.21
N GLU A 483 -1.59 -22.32 41.46
CA GLU A 483 -0.21 -21.91 41.74
C GLU A 483 0.76 -22.39 40.65
N THR A 484 0.38 -22.19 39.38
CA THR A 484 1.23 -22.48 38.20
C THR A 484 1.48 -21.21 37.41
N GLU A 485 2.69 -21.09 36.84
CA GLU A 485 2.94 -20.01 35.88
C GLU A 485 2.19 -20.28 34.56
N PRO A 486 1.71 -19.24 33.85
CA PRO A 486 1.05 -19.43 32.56
C PRO A 486 1.88 -20.27 31.58
N ILE A 487 3.19 -20.04 31.53
CA ILE A 487 4.10 -20.79 30.64
C ILE A 487 4.21 -22.29 30.96
N GLN A 488 3.85 -22.69 32.19
CA GLN A 488 3.83 -24.08 32.66
C GLN A 488 2.40 -24.67 32.64
N THR A 489 1.44 -23.96 32.08
CA THR A 489 0.03 -24.35 32.07
C THR A 489 -0.39 -24.73 30.64
N LEU A 490 -1.14 -25.82 30.52
CA LEU A 490 -1.75 -26.28 29.27
C LEU A 490 -3.25 -25.96 29.29
N ILE A 491 -3.78 -25.26 28.28
CA ILE A 491 -5.22 -25.14 28.04
C ILE A 491 -5.66 -26.20 27.04
N VAL A 492 -6.70 -26.95 27.37
CA VAL A 492 -7.34 -27.95 26.50
C VAL A 492 -8.75 -27.47 26.19
N SER A 493 -9.04 -27.21 24.91
CA SER A 493 -10.35 -26.73 24.45
C SER A 493 -10.59 -27.13 22.98
N ASP A 494 -11.85 -27.29 22.58
CA ASP A 494 -12.28 -27.43 21.18
C ASP A 494 -12.51 -26.07 20.50
N GLY A 495 -12.57 -24.97 21.26
CA GLY A 495 -12.76 -23.62 20.75
C GLY A 495 -11.46 -22.87 20.44
N ASP A 496 -11.18 -22.59 19.17
CA ASP A 496 -10.06 -21.71 18.74
C ASP A 496 -10.01 -20.36 19.51
N PRO A 497 -11.12 -19.67 19.84
CA PRO A 497 -11.07 -18.45 20.64
C PRO A 497 -10.44 -18.63 22.03
N ILE A 498 -10.70 -19.77 22.68
CA ILE A 498 -10.18 -20.09 24.02
C ILE A 498 -8.69 -20.42 23.93
N LEU A 499 -8.31 -21.25 22.95
CA LEU A 499 -6.91 -21.58 22.68
C LEU A 499 -6.09 -20.34 22.35
N ARG A 500 -6.61 -19.42 21.53
CA ARG A 500 -5.96 -18.12 21.25
C ARG A 500 -5.75 -17.29 22.51
N SER A 501 -6.73 -17.27 23.41
CA SER A 501 -6.61 -16.58 24.71
C SER A 501 -5.53 -17.20 25.59
N GLY A 502 -5.46 -18.52 25.65
CA GLY A 502 -4.36 -19.24 26.32
C GLY A 502 -3.00 -18.91 25.71
N SER A 503 -2.89 -18.94 24.38
CA SER A 503 -1.65 -18.57 23.69
C SER A 503 -1.23 -17.11 23.98
N ALA A 504 -2.19 -16.17 23.99
CA ALA A 504 -1.95 -14.76 24.30
C ALA A 504 -1.48 -14.53 25.74
N THR A 505 -1.83 -15.41 26.67
CA THR A 505 -1.34 -15.39 28.07
C THR A 505 -0.03 -16.17 28.27
N GLY A 506 0.48 -16.82 27.21
CA GLY A 506 1.71 -17.60 27.25
C GLY A 506 1.54 -19.07 27.62
N MET A 507 0.29 -19.55 27.76
CA MET A 507 -0.01 -20.97 28.02
C MET A 507 0.21 -21.83 26.79
N ALA A 508 0.59 -23.09 27.01
CA ALA A 508 0.58 -24.10 25.95
C ALA A 508 -0.88 -24.44 25.59
N THR A 509 -1.16 -24.78 24.34
CA THR A 509 -2.54 -25.01 23.87
C THR A 509 -2.70 -26.39 23.23
N ALA A 510 -3.71 -27.14 23.65
CA ALA A 510 -4.13 -28.39 23.02
C ALA A 510 -5.57 -28.27 22.49
N GLY A 511 -5.73 -28.31 21.17
CA GLY A 511 -7.03 -28.31 20.51
C GLY A 511 -7.63 -29.71 20.44
N VAL A 512 -8.92 -29.86 20.79
CA VAL A 512 -9.64 -31.14 20.68
C VAL A 512 -10.65 -31.08 19.55
N LEU A 513 -10.65 -32.08 18.66
CA LEU A 513 -11.59 -32.13 17.55
C LEU A 513 -12.98 -32.62 18.03
N SER A 514 -13.97 -31.74 18.12
CA SER A 514 -15.32 -32.05 18.62
C SER A 514 -16.23 -32.77 17.59
N GLY A 515 -15.65 -33.39 16.55
CA GLY A 515 -16.35 -34.16 15.51
C GLY A 515 -16.79 -33.39 14.26
N LEU A 516 -16.61 -32.06 14.23
CA LEU A 516 -16.91 -31.21 13.05
C LEU A 516 -15.77 -30.31 12.60
N ASP A 517 -14.83 -30.05 13.51
CA ASP A 517 -13.69 -29.19 13.27
C ASP A 517 -12.73 -29.86 12.30
N ARG A 518 -12.16 -29.09 11.37
CA ARG A 518 -11.01 -29.56 10.59
C ARG A 518 -9.76 -29.29 11.42
N GLU A 519 -8.73 -30.12 11.29
CA GLU A 519 -7.39 -29.81 11.84
C GLU A 519 -6.91 -28.39 11.50
N LYS A 520 -7.34 -27.86 10.35
CA LYS A 520 -7.05 -26.49 9.92
C LYS A 520 -7.67 -25.40 10.80
N ASP A 521 -8.79 -25.68 11.45
CA ASP A 521 -9.51 -24.74 12.29
C ASP A 521 -8.82 -24.56 13.66
N LEU A 522 -8.04 -25.56 14.09
CA LEU A 522 -7.22 -25.55 15.32
C LEU A 522 -5.71 -25.52 15.02
N ALA A 523 -5.30 -25.17 13.80
CA ALA A 523 -3.90 -25.20 13.36
C ALA A 523 -2.98 -24.20 14.09
N SER A 524 -3.57 -23.28 14.85
CA SER A 524 -2.89 -22.34 15.75
C SER A 524 -2.42 -22.98 17.05
N ALA A 525 -2.94 -24.16 17.42
CA ALA A 525 -2.62 -24.82 18.67
C ALA A 525 -1.27 -25.57 18.61
N ASP A 526 -0.54 -25.57 19.73
CA ASP A 526 0.70 -26.33 19.90
C ASP A 526 0.51 -27.85 19.71
N LEU A 527 -0.69 -28.36 20.04
CA LEU A 527 -1.08 -29.76 19.92
C LEU A 527 -2.54 -29.85 19.42
N VAL A 528 -2.84 -30.80 18.55
CA VAL A 528 -4.21 -31.11 18.11
C VAL A 528 -4.48 -32.59 18.38
N LEU A 529 -5.60 -32.88 19.05
CA LEU A 529 -6.01 -34.20 19.50
C LEU A 529 -7.35 -34.58 18.84
N GLY A 530 -7.51 -35.86 18.50
CA GLY A 530 -8.80 -36.39 18.04
C GLY A 530 -9.83 -36.42 19.16
N THR A 531 -9.39 -36.74 20.37
CA THR A 531 -10.22 -36.73 21.59
C THR A 531 -9.37 -36.33 22.80
N THR A 532 -10.00 -35.83 23.86
CA THR A 532 -9.31 -35.50 25.11
C THR A 532 -8.59 -36.71 25.72
N ALA A 533 -9.04 -37.94 25.44
CA ALA A 533 -8.42 -39.16 25.95
C ALA A 533 -6.99 -39.41 25.42
N GLU A 534 -6.69 -38.91 24.22
CA GLU A 534 -5.35 -39.03 23.60
C GLU A 534 -4.28 -38.22 24.36
N LEU A 535 -4.68 -37.30 25.24
CA LEU A 535 -3.76 -36.46 26.01
C LEU A 535 -2.80 -37.28 26.89
N THR A 536 -3.25 -38.44 27.39
CA THR A 536 -2.44 -39.39 28.18
C THR A 536 -1.23 -39.97 27.43
N GLU A 537 -1.23 -39.91 26.10
CA GLU A 537 -0.08 -40.35 25.32
C GLU A 537 1.04 -39.29 25.30
N TRP A 538 0.70 -38.03 25.53
CA TRP A 538 1.57 -36.85 25.40
C TRP A 538 2.10 -36.35 26.75
N LEU A 539 1.31 -36.50 27.81
CA LEU A 539 1.65 -36.12 29.18
C LEU A 539 1.86 -37.36 30.04
#